data_AF-A0A3Q4MVA2-F1
#
_entry.id   AF-A0A3Q4MVA2-F1
#
_cell.length_a   1.000
_cell.length_b   1.000
_cell.length_c   1.000
_cell.angle_alpha   90.00
_cell.angle_beta   90.00
_cell.angle_gamma   90.00
#
_symmetry.space_group_name_H-M   'P 1'
#
loop_
_entity.id
_entity.type
_entity.pdbx_description
1 polymer ?
#
loop_
_entity_poly.entity_id
_entity_poly.type
_entity_poly.pdbx_seq_one_letter_code
_entity_poly.pdbx_strand_id
1 'polypeptide(L)'
;QVRHLFDTGECREVRIEIENVINSSTPKLARNCLLDKQLQSIARSSKLLNWCQRQTEGYRNVNVTDLTMSWKSGLALCALIHRYRPDLDFDSLDERDQEKNNQLAFDVAEREFGISPCMTGKEMSSVVEPDKLSMVMYLSQFYEMFKDTVPPGNQNLSPEEKAALISSTKSPISFLSKLGQSIAISRKRNPK
;
A
#
# COMPACT_ATOMS: atom_id res chain seq x y z
N GLN A 1 19.39 45.88 -11.58
CA GLN A 1 18.94 46.16 -10.19
C GLN A 1 17.42 46.28 -10.21
N VAL A 2 16.71 45.22 -9.82
CA VAL A 2 15.24 45.26 -9.68
C VAL A 2 14.89 44.58 -8.35
N ARG A 3 14.89 45.39 -7.30
CA ARG A 3 14.33 45.05 -5.98
C ARG A 3 12.83 45.35 -6.04
N HIS A 4 11.99 44.41 -6.48
CA HIS A 4 10.56 44.45 -6.13
C HIS A 4 9.78 43.18 -6.49
N LEU A 5 10.06 42.05 -5.83
CA LEU A 5 9.02 41.03 -5.62
C LEU A 5 9.23 40.45 -4.20
N PHE A 6 8.98 41.30 -3.21
CA PHE A 6 8.53 40.81 -1.92
C PHE A 6 7.05 40.49 -2.08
N ASP A 7 6.69 39.23 -1.97
CA ASP A 7 5.41 38.87 -1.40
C ASP A 7 5.68 38.13 -0.09
N THR A 8 5.08 38.67 0.96
CA THR A 8 5.30 38.32 2.36
C THR A 8 4.05 37.58 2.80
N GLY A 9 3.98 36.30 2.44
CA GLY A 9 2.96 35.38 2.97
C GLY A 9 3.51 34.67 4.19
N GLU A 10 3.27 35.22 5.37
CA GLU A 10 3.57 34.58 6.65
C GLU A 10 2.85 33.21 6.74
N CYS A 11 3.62 32.13 6.83
CA CYS A 11 3.15 30.87 7.40
C CYS A 11 3.95 30.64 8.67
N ARG A 12 3.55 31.35 9.73
CA ARG A 12 4.04 31.10 11.08
C ARG A 12 3.41 29.80 11.60
N GLU A 13 4.20 29.12 12.43
CA GLU A 13 3.82 28.00 13.31
C GLU A 13 3.65 26.62 12.68
N VAL A 14 4.78 25.96 12.40
CA VAL A 14 5.16 24.74 13.16
C VAL A 14 6.69 24.71 13.27
N ARG A 15 7.24 25.62 14.08
CA ARG A 15 8.66 25.63 14.48
C ARG A 15 8.72 25.29 15.97
N ILE A 16 8.24 24.10 16.32
CA ILE A 16 8.32 23.59 17.69
C ILE A 16 9.26 22.38 17.67
N GLU A 17 10.44 22.63 18.25
CA GLU A 17 11.35 21.67 18.90
C GLU A 17 12.19 20.71 18.02
N ILE A 18 13.17 21.26 17.29
CA ILE A 18 14.39 20.49 16.90
C ILE A 18 15.68 21.23 17.32
N GLU A 19 15.65 22.06 18.37
CA GLU A 19 16.85 22.80 18.82
C GLU A 19 17.47 22.33 20.14
N ASN A 20 16.97 21.27 20.79
CA ASN A 20 17.51 20.81 22.09
C ASN A 20 18.27 19.47 22.09
N VAL A 21 18.81 19.02 20.95
CA VAL A 21 19.84 17.96 20.91
C VAL A 21 21.09 18.45 20.18
N ILE A 22 21.51 19.67 20.50
CA ILE A 22 22.84 20.19 20.14
C ILE A 22 23.78 19.75 21.27
N ASN A 23 24.33 18.53 21.16
CA ASN A 23 25.65 18.12 21.67
C ASN A 23 25.79 16.59 21.68
N SER A 24 26.02 15.98 20.52
CA SER A 24 26.83 14.75 20.45
C SER A 24 27.30 14.49 19.02
N SER A 25 28.61 14.48 18.86
CA SER A 25 29.38 14.29 17.63
C SER A 25 29.01 13.01 16.88
N THR A 26 28.33 13.12 15.73
CA THR A 26 28.24 12.05 14.72
C THR A 26 28.44 12.62 13.30
N PRO A 27 29.08 11.88 12.37
CA PRO A 27 29.49 12.40 11.07
C PRO A 27 28.30 12.68 10.13
N LYS A 28 28.29 13.88 9.54
CA LYS A 28 27.21 14.47 8.70
C LYS A 28 26.74 13.59 7.53
N LEU A 29 27.59 12.69 7.02
CA LEU A 29 27.27 11.76 5.91
C LEU A 29 26.24 10.68 6.30
N ALA A 30 26.27 10.17 7.53
CA ALA A 30 25.31 9.15 7.98
C ALA A 30 23.90 9.73 8.20
N ARG A 31 23.82 11.01 8.59
CA ARG A 31 22.55 11.73 8.80
C ARG A 31 21.80 11.94 7.49
N ASN A 32 22.51 12.26 6.40
CA ASN A 32 21.92 12.41 5.08
C ASN A 32 21.37 11.07 4.57
N CYS A 33 22.10 9.97 4.74
CA CYS A 33 21.62 8.63 4.35
C CYS A 33 20.37 8.18 5.13
N LEU A 34 20.28 8.49 6.44
CA LEU A 34 19.08 8.18 7.23
C LEU A 34 17.89 9.05 6.84
N LEU A 35 18.13 10.33 6.57
CA LEU A 35 17.08 11.25 6.10
C LEU A 35 16.59 10.85 4.69
N ASP A 36 17.50 10.47 3.80
CA ASP A 36 17.19 9.96 2.45
C ASP A 36 16.39 8.66 2.52
N LYS A 37 16.79 7.71 3.38
CA LYS A 37 16.04 6.48 3.62
C LYS A 37 14.64 6.76 4.17
N GLN A 38 14.52 7.71 5.09
CA GLN A 38 13.23 8.11 5.65
C GLN A 38 12.35 8.79 4.60
N LEU A 39 12.89 9.70 3.79
CA LEU A 39 12.20 10.34 2.69
C LEU A 39 11.76 9.34 1.62
N GLN A 40 12.60 8.36 1.27
CA GLN A 40 12.23 7.28 0.36
C GLN A 40 11.10 6.40 0.92
N SER A 41 11.13 6.10 2.22
CA SER A 41 10.06 5.36 2.90
C SER A 41 8.74 6.13 2.89
N ILE A 42 8.78 7.43 3.18
CA ILE A 42 7.62 8.34 3.10
C ILE A 42 7.09 8.38 1.67
N ALA A 43 7.95 8.63 0.68
CA ALA A 43 7.57 8.69 -0.72
C ALA A 43 6.94 7.38 -1.22
N ARG A 44 7.49 6.22 -0.79
CA ARG A 44 6.93 4.90 -1.11
C ARG A 44 5.54 4.71 -0.49
N SER A 45 5.38 5.11 0.78
CA SER A 45 4.10 5.04 1.48
C SER A 45 3.05 5.95 0.83
N SER A 46 3.43 7.18 0.44
CA SER A 46 2.55 8.10 -0.27
C SER A 46 2.12 7.57 -1.63
N LYS A 47 3.03 6.94 -2.37
CA LYS A 47 2.70 6.32 -3.66
C LYS A 47 1.70 5.17 -3.51
N LEU A 48 1.91 4.32 -2.50
CA LEU A 48 0.99 3.22 -2.19
C LEU A 48 -0.39 3.75 -1.80
N LEU A 49 -0.45 4.75 -0.91
CA LEU A 49 -1.70 5.38 -0.50
C LEU A 49 -2.47 5.96 -1.69
N ASN A 50 -1.80 6.74 -2.55
CA ASN A 50 -2.41 7.30 -3.76
C ASN A 50 -2.91 6.23 -4.73
N TRP A 51 -2.25 5.07 -4.79
CA TRP A 51 -2.75 3.95 -5.58
C TRP A 51 -4.00 3.36 -4.94
N CYS A 52 -3.99 3.05 -3.65
CA CYS A 52 -5.15 2.52 -2.94
C CYS A 52 -6.38 3.42 -3.05
N GLN A 53 -6.21 4.74 -2.92
CA GLN A 53 -7.26 5.74 -3.11
C GLN A 53 -7.89 5.63 -4.50
N ARG A 54 -7.07 5.61 -5.56
CA ARG A 54 -7.57 5.46 -6.94
C ARG A 54 -8.29 4.14 -7.19
N GLN A 55 -7.86 3.05 -6.55
CA GLN A 55 -8.52 1.75 -6.73
C GLN A 55 -9.88 1.69 -6.04
N THR A 56 -10.01 2.35 -4.89
CA THR A 56 -11.20 2.34 -4.02
C THR A 56 -12.14 3.52 -4.27
N GLU A 57 -11.81 4.43 -5.18
CA GLU A 57 -12.67 5.54 -5.57
C GLU A 57 -14.02 5.05 -6.11
N GLY A 58 -15.10 5.68 -5.63
CA GLY A 58 -16.48 5.38 -6.00
C GLY A 58 -17.15 4.28 -5.19
N TYR A 59 -16.44 3.61 -4.28
CA TYR A 59 -17.03 2.61 -3.39
C TYR A 59 -17.76 3.27 -2.22
N ARG A 60 -18.98 2.80 -1.92
CA ARG A 60 -19.78 3.28 -0.79
C ARG A 60 -19.09 2.93 0.53
N ASN A 61 -19.11 3.87 1.49
CA ASN A 61 -18.56 3.71 2.83
C ASN A 61 -17.07 3.34 2.86
N VAL A 62 -16.33 3.69 1.79
CA VAL A 62 -14.88 3.52 1.72
C VAL A 62 -14.23 4.87 1.48
N ASN A 63 -13.35 5.27 2.39
CA ASN A 63 -12.53 6.46 2.26
C ASN A 63 -11.12 6.17 2.78
N VAL A 64 -10.15 6.05 1.87
CA VAL A 64 -8.78 5.69 2.24
C VAL A 64 -7.94 6.94 2.46
N THR A 65 -7.68 7.29 3.72
CA THR A 65 -6.85 8.45 4.12
C THR A 65 -5.50 8.06 4.71
N ASP A 66 -5.34 6.81 5.09
CA ASP A 66 -4.12 6.26 5.69
C ASP A 66 -3.92 4.79 5.30
N LEU A 67 -2.82 4.19 5.79
CA LEU A 67 -2.47 2.78 5.58
C LEU A 67 -2.65 1.95 6.86
N THR A 68 -3.51 2.40 7.79
CA THR A 68 -3.86 1.70 9.03
C THR A 68 -5.37 1.72 9.24
N MET A 69 -5.91 2.74 9.90
CA MET A 69 -7.30 2.86 10.32
C MET A 69 -8.31 2.79 9.17
N SER A 70 -7.98 3.34 8.00
CA SER A 70 -8.83 3.31 6.80
C SER A 70 -9.16 1.89 6.31
N TRP A 71 -8.40 0.89 6.76
CA TRP A 71 -8.53 -0.51 6.36
C TRP A 71 -9.22 -1.37 7.43
N LYS A 72 -9.43 -0.82 8.62
CA LYS A 72 -9.89 -1.58 9.78
C LYS A 72 -11.28 -2.19 9.60
N SER A 73 -12.20 -1.50 8.92
CA SER A 73 -13.55 -2.01 8.68
C SER A 73 -13.61 -3.21 7.72
N GLY A 74 -12.50 -3.49 7.01
CA GLY A 74 -12.43 -4.51 5.96
C GLY A 74 -13.03 -4.08 4.63
N LEU A 75 -13.87 -3.05 4.59
CA LEU A 75 -14.51 -2.58 3.35
C LEU A 75 -13.50 -2.09 2.31
N ALA A 76 -12.43 -1.41 2.73
CA ALA A 76 -11.39 -0.97 1.80
C ALA A 76 -10.66 -2.15 1.13
N LEU A 77 -10.42 -3.25 1.86
CA LEU A 77 -9.85 -4.48 1.29
C LEU A 77 -10.85 -5.16 0.34
N CYS A 78 -12.11 -5.29 0.76
CA CYS A 78 -13.16 -5.85 -0.10
C CYS A 78 -13.35 -5.03 -1.39
N ALA A 79 -13.32 -3.70 -1.31
CA ALA A 79 -13.40 -2.81 -2.48
C ALA A 79 -12.21 -3.00 -3.43
N LEU A 80 -11.00 -3.11 -2.86
CA LEU A 80 -9.79 -3.35 -3.63
C LEU A 80 -9.86 -4.68 -4.38
N ILE A 81 -10.31 -5.74 -3.72
CA ILE A 81 -10.49 -7.06 -4.32
C ILE A 81 -11.61 -7.03 -5.37
N HIS A 82 -12.75 -6.44 -5.05
CA HIS A 82 -13.91 -6.34 -5.94
C HIS A 82 -13.57 -5.66 -7.27
N ARG A 83 -12.65 -4.67 -7.26
CA ARG A 83 -12.18 -4.01 -8.47
C ARG A 83 -11.56 -4.98 -9.48
N TYR A 84 -10.89 -6.05 -9.02
CA TYR A 84 -10.25 -7.05 -9.87
C TYR A 84 -11.04 -8.36 -9.96
N ARG A 85 -11.99 -8.57 -9.04
CA ARG A 85 -12.94 -9.69 -9.01
C ARG A 85 -14.35 -9.20 -8.67
N PRO A 86 -15.13 -8.77 -9.68
CA PRO A 86 -16.48 -8.23 -9.47
C PRO A 86 -17.50 -9.28 -9.03
N ASP A 87 -17.12 -10.56 -8.94
CA ASP A 87 -17.98 -11.63 -8.43
C ASP A 87 -18.20 -11.54 -6.91
N LEU A 88 -17.38 -10.76 -6.20
CA LEU A 88 -17.54 -10.52 -4.76
C LEU A 88 -18.77 -9.63 -4.51
N ASP A 89 -19.74 -10.07 -3.73
CA ASP A 89 -20.93 -9.26 -3.41
C ASP A 89 -20.61 -8.14 -2.41
N PHE A 90 -20.03 -7.04 -2.92
CA PHE A 90 -19.63 -5.88 -2.12
C PHE A 90 -20.82 -5.13 -1.53
N ASP A 91 -21.93 -5.00 -2.28
CA ASP A 91 -23.09 -4.21 -1.85
C ASP A 91 -23.81 -4.81 -0.64
N SER A 92 -23.61 -6.11 -0.36
CA SER A 92 -24.16 -6.78 0.82
C SER A 92 -23.38 -6.54 2.12
N LEU A 93 -22.19 -5.92 2.06
CA LEU A 93 -21.30 -5.77 3.21
C LEU A 93 -21.72 -4.61 4.12
N ASP A 94 -21.66 -4.83 5.43
CA ASP A 94 -21.90 -3.82 6.47
C ASP A 94 -20.58 -3.42 7.13
N GLU A 95 -20.31 -2.12 7.26
CA GLU A 95 -19.11 -1.58 7.91
C GLU A 95 -18.95 -2.04 9.38
N ARG A 96 -20.07 -2.37 10.04
CA ARG A 96 -20.08 -2.85 11.43
C ARG A 96 -19.52 -4.26 11.58
N ASP A 97 -19.57 -5.06 10.51
CA ASP A 97 -19.13 -6.45 10.50
C ASP A 97 -17.62 -6.59 10.23
N GLN A 98 -16.78 -5.85 10.98
CA GLN A 98 -15.34 -5.72 10.73
C GLN A 98 -14.64 -7.07 10.64
N GLU A 99 -14.87 -7.97 11.59
CA GLU A 99 -14.24 -9.30 11.61
C GLU A 99 -14.57 -10.09 10.34
N LYS A 100 -15.86 -10.13 9.97
CA LYS A 100 -16.36 -10.89 8.82
C LYS A 100 -15.85 -10.31 7.50
N ASN A 101 -15.88 -8.98 7.35
CA ASN A 101 -15.39 -8.31 6.14
C ASN A 101 -13.90 -8.56 5.93
N ASN A 102 -13.10 -8.40 6.98
CA ASN A 102 -11.66 -8.64 6.90
C ASN A 102 -11.36 -10.12 6.60
N GLN A 103 -12.03 -11.06 7.29
CA GLN A 103 -11.81 -12.48 7.02
C GLN A 103 -12.17 -12.85 5.58
N LEU A 104 -13.31 -12.37 5.08
CA LEU A 104 -13.71 -12.56 3.68
C LEU A 104 -12.65 -12.01 2.72
N ALA A 105 -12.16 -10.80 2.95
CA ALA A 105 -11.14 -10.20 2.10
C ALA A 105 -9.84 -11.02 2.12
N PHE A 106 -9.39 -11.46 3.29
CA PHE A 106 -8.20 -12.27 3.45
C PHE A 106 -8.31 -13.64 2.74
N ASP A 107 -9.43 -14.34 2.94
CA ASP A 107 -9.66 -15.65 2.33
C ASP A 107 -9.73 -15.56 0.80
N VAL A 108 -10.39 -14.53 0.27
CA VAL A 108 -10.48 -14.30 -1.18
C VAL A 108 -9.12 -13.90 -1.74
N ALA A 109 -8.37 -13.03 -1.05
CA ALA A 109 -7.05 -12.62 -1.50
C ALA A 109 -6.05 -13.80 -1.54
N GLU A 110 -6.08 -14.68 -0.55
CA GLU A 110 -5.25 -15.87 -0.55
C GLU A 110 -5.67 -16.84 -1.67
N ARG A 111 -6.97 -17.13 -1.80
CA ARG A 111 -7.48 -18.09 -2.78
C ARG A 111 -7.28 -17.64 -4.23
N GLU A 112 -7.59 -16.38 -4.53
CA GLU A 112 -7.63 -15.89 -5.92
C GLU A 112 -6.30 -15.27 -6.37
N PHE A 113 -5.53 -14.70 -5.44
CA PHE A 113 -4.30 -13.97 -5.75
C PHE A 113 -3.05 -14.60 -5.11
N GLY A 114 -3.19 -15.59 -4.23
CA GLY A 114 -2.06 -16.19 -3.51
C GLY A 114 -1.40 -15.22 -2.51
N ILE A 115 -2.10 -14.17 -2.09
CA ILE A 115 -1.60 -13.20 -1.12
C ILE A 115 -1.95 -13.71 0.28
N SER A 116 -0.96 -14.30 0.97
CA SER A 116 -1.18 -14.80 2.33
C SER A 116 -1.56 -13.68 3.30
N PRO A 117 -2.55 -13.92 4.19
CA PRO A 117 -3.04 -12.93 5.14
C PRO A 117 -1.94 -12.50 6.12
N CYS A 118 -1.91 -11.21 6.45
CA CYS A 118 -1.00 -10.67 7.48
C CYS A 118 -1.51 -10.91 8.91
N MET A 119 -2.80 -11.14 9.07
CA MET A 119 -3.49 -11.45 10.33
C MET A 119 -4.87 -12.05 10.02
N THR A 120 -5.59 -12.49 11.04
CA THR A 120 -6.99 -12.93 10.93
C THR A 120 -7.96 -11.75 11.00
N GLY A 121 -9.20 -11.95 10.52
CA GLY A 121 -10.25 -10.94 10.66
C GLY A 121 -10.56 -10.61 12.11
N LYS A 122 -10.47 -11.63 12.99
CA LYS A 122 -10.67 -11.46 14.44
C LYS A 122 -9.59 -10.55 15.05
N GLU A 123 -8.32 -10.81 14.74
CA GLU A 123 -7.22 -9.96 15.20
C GLU A 123 -7.40 -8.51 14.73
N MET A 124 -7.71 -8.31 13.45
CA MET A 124 -7.96 -6.98 12.86
C MET A 124 -9.09 -6.22 13.57
N SER A 125 -10.20 -6.89 13.89
CA SER A 125 -11.34 -6.26 14.58
C SER A 125 -11.03 -5.91 16.04
N SER A 126 -10.13 -6.67 16.68
CA SER A 126 -9.83 -6.55 18.11
C SER A 126 -8.79 -5.47 18.42
N VAL A 127 -7.86 -5.20 17.49
CA VAL A 127 -6.83 -4.18 17.68
C VAL A 127 -7.44 -2.79 17.56
N VAL A 128 -6.96 -1.83 18.36
CA VAL A 128 -7.42 -0.43 18.24
C VAL A 128 -6.96 0.17 16.91
N GLU A 129 -5.68 -0.04 16.58
CA GLU A 129 -5.07 0.35 15.32
C GLU A 129 -4.20 -0.80 14.80
N PRO A 130 -4.28 -1.16 13.50
CA PRO A 130 -3.41 -2.15 12.90
C PRO A 130 -1.95 -1.69 12.84
N ASP A 131 -0.99 -2.61 12.98
CA ASP A 131 0.42 -2.28 12.82
C ASP A 131 0.72 -1.75 11.41
N LYS A 132 1.27 -0.53 11.36
CA LYS A 132 1.51 0.20 10.10
C LYS A 132 2.45 -0.54 9.17
N LEU A 133 3.52 -1.13 9.69
CA LEU A 133 4.49 -1.82 8.85
C LEU A 133 3.86 -3.06 8.21
N SER A 134 3.14 -3.86 9.01
CA SER A 134 2.43 -5.05 8.57
C SER A 134 1.39 -4.73 7.50
N MET A 135 0.62 -3.66 7.69
CA MET A 135 -0.35 -3.19 6.70
C MET A 135 0.31 -2.70 5.41
N VAL A 136 1.36 -1.88 5.50
CA VAL A 136 2.11 -1.41 4.32
C VAL A 136 2.67 -2.60 3.54
N MET A 137 3.25 -3.59 4.23
CA MET A 137 3.77 -4.80 3.60
C MET A 137 2.66 -5.59 2.91
N TYR A 138 1.52 -5.77 3.57
CA TYR A 138 0.38 -6.50 3.02
C TYR A 138 -0.19 -5.81 1.77
N LEU A 139 -0.48 -4.51 1.85
CA LEU A 139 -1.01 -3.71 0.74
C LEU A 139 -0.02 -3.56 -0.42
N SER A 140 1.28 -3.58 -0.14
CA SER A 140 2.31 -3.58 -1.18
C SER A 140 2.24 -4.81 -2.08
N GLN A 141 1.77 -5.95 -1.58
CA GLN A 141 1.58 -7.16 -2.39
C GLN A 141 0.49 -6.94 -3.45
N PHE A 142 -0.64 -6.32 -3.08
CA PHE A 142 -1.69 -5.93 -4.02
C PHE A 142 -1.16 -4.92 -5.04
N TYR A 143 -0.45 -3.90 -4.57
CA TYR A 143 0.13 -2.89 -5.46
C TYR A 143 1.06 -3.52 -6.50
N GLU A 144 2.03 -4.33 -6.08
CA GLU A 144 2.98 -4.95 -7.02
C GLU A 144 2.30 -5.90 -8.01
N MET A 145 1.23 -6.56 -7.59
CA MET A 145 0.45 -7.45 -8.45
C MET A 145 -0.37 -6.68 -9.50
N PHE A 146 -0.96 -5.55 -9.11
CA PHE A 146 -1.98 -4.86 -9.92
C PHE A 146 -1.54 -3.52 -10.52
N LYS A 147 -0.37 -2.98 -10.15
CA LYS A 147 0.12 -1.67 -10.64
C LYS A 147 0.20 -1.55 -12.17
N ASP A 148 0.39 -2.67 -12.87
CA ASP A 148 0.49 -2.74 -14.33
C ASP A 148 -0.79 -3.31 -14.97
N THR A 149 -1.85 -3.51 -14.19
CA THR A 149 -3.15 -4.01 -14.66
C THR A 149 -4.12 -2.85 -14.84
N VAL A 150 -4.92 -2.88 -15.91
CA VAL A 150 -5.97 -1.89 -16.15
C VAL A 150 -7.15 -2.24 -15.25
N PRO A 151 -7.56 -1.39 -14.29
CA PRO A 151 -8.75 -1.66 -13.49
C PRO A 151 -9.99 -1.57 -14.40
N PRO A 152 -10.90 -2.55 -14.37
CA PRO A 152 -12.17 -2.44 -15.09
C PRO A 152 -12.97 -1.27 -14.49
N GLY A 153 -13.20 -0.24 -15.31
CA GLY A 153 -14.03 0.92 -14.96
C GLY A 153 -13.33 2.29 -14.93
N ASN A 154 -11.99 2.36 -14.98
CA ASN A 154 -11.29 3.65 -14.99
C ASN A 154 -10.96 4.11 -16.42
N GLN A 155 -11.87 4.84 -17.05
CA GLN A 155 -11.72 5.31 -18.44
C GLN A 155 -10.81 6.56 -18.59
N ASN A 156 -10.34 7.13 -17.48
CA ASN A 156 -9.60 8.41 -17.46
C ASN A 156 -8.07 8.27 -17.57
N LEU A 157 -7.55 7.11 -17.99
CA LEU A 157 -6.11 6.94 -18.23
C LEU A 157 -5.64 7.80 -19.41
N SER A 158 -4.56 8.55 -19.20
CA SER A 158 -3.88 9.30 -20.27
C SER A 158 -3.48 8.35 -21.41
N PRO A 159 -3.48 8.78 -22.68
CA PRO A 159 -3.00 7.98 -23.80
C PRO A 159 -1.60 7.36 -23.58
N GLU A 160 -0.75 8.05 -22.82
CA GLU A 160 0.61 7.61 -22.48
C GLU A 160 0.62 6.46 -21.46
N GLU A 161 -0.28 6.48 -20.48
CA GLU A 161 -0.47 5.39 -19.50
C GLU A 161 -1.04 4.15 -20.21
N LYS A 162 -1.97 4.33 -21.14
CA LYS A 162 -2.52 3.24 -21.97
C LYS A 162 -1.42 2.58 -22.82
N ALA A 163 -0.52 3.36 -23.41
CA ALA A 163 0.59 2.84 -24.22
C ALA A 163 1.61 2.05 -23.39
N ALA A 164 1.95 2.51 -22.18
CA ALA A 164 2.83 1.79 -21.26
C ALA A 164 2.22 0.46 -20.80
N LEU A 165 0.89 0.40 -20.60
CA LEU A 165 0.15 -0.78 -20.17
C LEU A 165 0.06 -1.87 -21.25
N ILE A 166 -0.11 -1.50 -22.53
CA ILE A 166 -0.15 -2.47 -23.65
C ILE A 166 1.18 -3.22 -23.79
N SER A 167 2.30 -2.60 -23.43
CA SER A 167 3.63 -3.21 -23.41
C SER A 167 3.84 -4.23 -22.26
N SER A 168 3.07 -4.10 -21.17
CA SER A 168 3.33 -4.80 -19.89
C SER A 168 2.40 -5.98 -19.59
N THR A 169 1.76 -6.59 -20.60
CA THR A 169 0.92 -7.77 -20.40
C THR A 169 1.75 -9.05 -20.17
N LYS A 170 2.45 -9.12 -19.03
CA LYS A 170 2.96 -10.40 -18.54
C LYS A 170 1.84 -11.09 -17.76
N SER A 171 1.35 -12.18 -18.32
CA SER A 171 0.33 -13.06 -17.75
C SER A 171 0.52 -13.30 -16.23
N PRO A 172 -0.54 -13.24 -15.41
CA PRO A 172 -0.51 -13.45 -13.95
C PRO A 172 0.16 -14.76 -13.51
N ILE A 173 0.17 -15.76 -14.39
CA ILE A 173 0.69 -17.10 -14.12
C ILE A 173 2.22 -17.10 -13.91
N SER A 174 2.93 -16.06 -14.38
CA SER A 174 4.40 -16.06 -14.36
C SER A 174 5.02 -15.69 -13.00
N PHE A 175 4.30 -15.00 -12.10
CA PHE A 175 4.87 -14.51 -10.84
C PHE A 175 5.11 -15.63 -9.82
N LEU A 176 4.21 -16.62 -9.75
CA LEU A 176 4.32 -17.75 -8.79
C LEU A 176 5.49 -18.70 -9.11
N SER A 177 5.97 -18.73 -10.36
CA SER A 177 7.12 -19.57 -10.73
C SER A 177 8.43 -19.15 -10.09
N LYS A 178 8.58 -17.88 -9.68
CA LYS A 178 9.82 -17.35 -9.10
C LYS A 178 9.94 -17.60 -7.60
N LEU A 179 8.84 -17.78 -6.87
CA LEU A 179 8.88 -18.04 -5.43
C LEU A 179 9.17 -19.51 -5.11
N GLY A 180 8.75 -20.45 -5.99
CA GLY A 180 9.05 -21.88 -5.84
C GLY A 180 10.51 -22.27 -6.07
N GLN A 181 11.25 -21.52 -6.90
CA GLN A 181 12.65 -21.84 -7.21
C GLN A 181 13.62 -21.47 -6.08
N SER A 182 13.30 -20.46 -5.24
CA SER A 182 14.16 -20.08 -4.11
C SER A 182 14.11 -21.06 -2.93
N ILE A 183 13.02 -21.82 -2.77
CA ILE A 183 12.87 -22.79 -1.67
C ILE A 183 13.54 -24.14 -2.02
N ALA A 184 13.67 -24.47 -3.31
CA ALA A 184 14.25 -25.75 -3.75
C ALA A 184 15.79 -25.83 -3.65
N ILE A 185 16.49 -24.71 -3.47
CA ILE A 185 17.97 -24.68 -3.46
C ILE A 185 18.56 -24.93 -2.06
N SER A 186 17.77 -24.89 -0.98
CA SER A 186 18.28 -25.00 0.40
C SER A 186 18.28 -26.43 1.00
N ARG A 187 17.91 -27.47 0.23
CA ARG A 187 17.99 -28.87 0.71
C ARG A 187 18.77 -29.77 -0.23
N LYS A 188 20.07 -29.55 -0.33
CA LYS A 188 21.00 -30.60 -0.78
C LYS A 188 22.03 -30.86 0.32
N ARG A 189 21.65 -31.73 1.27
CA ARG A 189 22.58 -32.38 2.20
C ARG A 189 23.47 -33.32 1.40
N ASN A 190 24.79 -33.16 1.52
CA ASN A 190 25.80 -34.10 1.05
C ASN A 190 25.58 -35.50 1.65
N PRO A 191 25.66 -36.57 0.87
CA PRO A 191 26.09 -37.87 1.37
C PRO A 191 27.62 -38.03 1.27
N LYS A 192 28.15 -38.84 2.20
CA LYS A 192 29.55 -39.25 2.34
C LYS A 192 30.04 -40.09 1.16
#